data_AF-A0A1E4NL65-F1
#
_entry.id   AF-A0A1E4NL65-F1
#
_cell.length_a   1.000
_cell.length_b   1.000
_cell.length_c   1.000
_cell.angle_alpha   90.00
_cell.angle_beta   90.00
_cell.angle_gamma   90.00
#
_symmetry.space_group_name_H-M   'P 1'
#
loop_
_entity.id
_entity.type
_entity.pdbx_description
1 polymer ?
#
loop_
_entity_poly.entity_id
_entity_poly.type
_entity_poly.pdbx_seq_one_letter_code
_entity_poly.pdbx_strand_id
1 'polypeptide(L)'
;MNVETAPDTRALDARVARIDDALPQTQCARCGYPACRPYAEAVARGDAAINRCPPGGEQGVQTLARLTGQPPLPLDPECGPETPPRVAVIDEAVCIGCTKCIQACPVDAIVGANKLMHTVIADLCTGCELCVAPCPVDCIDMVAAPNASVLLPRPELPCPP
;
A
#
# COMPACT_ATOMS: atom_id res chain seq x y z
N MET A 1 -20.92 16.26 29.58
CA MET A 1 -20.18 15.23 30.33
C MET A 1 -18.92 14.90 29.55
N ASN A 2 -17.79 14.84 30.25
CA ASN A 2 -16.49 15.36 29.86
C ASN A 2 -15.70 14.51 28.85
N VAL A 3 -15.07 15.19 27.88
CA VAL A 3 -14.02 14.65 27.02
C VAL A 3 -12.68 15.03 27.65
N GLU A 4 -12.20 14.20 28.58
CA GLU A 4 -10.81 14.19 29.03
C GLU A 4 -10.04 13.17 28.20
N THR A 5 -9.72 13.51 26.94
CA THR A 5 -8.76 12.72 26.15
C THR A 5 -7.36 13.11 26.58
N ALA A 6 -6.75 12.24 27.38
CA ALA A 6 -5.41 12.37 27.93
C ALA A 6 -4.31 12.45 26.83
N PRO A 7 -3.13 13.04 27.13
CA PRO A 7 -1.97 13.09 26.23
C PRO A 7 -1.53 11.72 25.67
N ASP A 8 -1.84 10.63 26.38
CA ASP A 8 -1.51 9.25 25.97
C ASP A 8 -2.26 8.79 24.71
N THR A 9 -3.50 9.24 24.48
CA THR A 9 -4.27 8.86 23.28
C THR A 9 -3.65 9.49 22.02
N ARG A 10 -3.25 10.77 22.11
CA ARG A 10 -2.60 11.47 20.99
C ARG A 10 -1.25 10.86 20.63
N ALA A 11 -0.50 10.39 21.62
CA ALA A 11 0.77 9.70 21.41
C ALA A 11 0.58 8.34 20.72
N LEU A 12 -0.45 7.59 21.11
CA LEU A 12 -0.83 6.34 20.46
C LEU A 12 -1.26 6.57 19.01
N ASP A 13 -2.13 7.55 18.75
CA ASP A 13 -2.59 7.88 17.40
C ASP A 13 -1.43 8.26 16.47
N ALA A 14 -0.47 9.05 16.97
CA ALA A 14 0.74 9.40 16.23
C ALA A 14 1.61 8.18 15.91
N ARG A 15 1.67 7.20 16.81
CA ARG A 15 2.40 5.94 16.58
C ARG A 15 1.68 5.06 15.55
N VAL A 16 0.36 4.95 15.64
CA VAL A 16 -0.46 4.24 14.66
C VAL A 16 -0.25 4.82 13.26
N ALA A 17 -0.32 6.14 13.12
CA ALA A 17 -0.13 6.81 11.83
C ALA A 17 1.24 6.47 11.21
N ARG A 18 2.33 6.54 12.00
CA ARG A 18 3.67 6.19 11.51
C ARG A 18 3.80 4.74 11.08
N ILE A 19 3.13 3.83 11.78
CA ILE A 19 3.13 2.40 11.42
C ILE A 19 2.31 2.19 10.15
N ASP A 20 1.13 2.78 10.05
CA ASP A 20 0.26 2.70 8.87
C ASP A 20 0.97 3.23 7.61
N ASP A 21 1.65 4.38 7.72
CA ASP A 21 2.44 4.95 6.62
C ASP A 21 3.62 4.07 6.17
N ALA A 22 4.14 3.22 7.07
CA ALA A 22 5.21 2.28 6.76
C ALA A 22 4.70 0.97 6.14
N LEU A 23 3.39 0.71 6.18
CA LEU A 23 2.80 -0.50 5.60
C LEU A 23 2.60 -0.35 4.07
N PRO A 24 2.57 -1.46 3.30
CA PRO A 24 2.48 -1.42 1.84
C PRO A 24 1.15 -0.90 1.26
N GLN A 25 0.10 -0.73 2.06
CA GLN A 25 -1.22 -0.24 1.61
C GLN A 25 -1.85 -1.05 0.45
N THR A 26 -1.56 -2.35 0.36
CA THR A 26 -1.96 -3.23 -0.76
C THR A 26 -3.39 -3.80 -0.67
N GLN A 27 -4.15 -3.48 0.38
CA GLN A 27 -5.51 -4.01 0.62
C GLN A 27 -5.62 -5.55 0.59
N CYS A 28 -4.54 -6.28 0.90
CA CYS A 28 -4.47 -7.74 0.71
C CYS A 28 -5.10 -8.58 1.82
N ALA A 29 -5.29 -8.02 3.02
CA ALA A 29 -5.83 -8.67 4.23
C ALA A 29 -5.16 -9.98 4.70
N ARG A 30 -3.98 -10.35 4.17
CA ARG A 30 -3.28 -11.60 4.52
C ARG A 30 -2.80 -11.68 5.97
N CYS A 31 -2.64 -10.54 6.63
CA CYS A 31 -2.31 -10.45 8.04
C CYS A 31 -3.49 -10.77 8.97
N GLY A 32 -4.69 -11.03 8.44
CA GLY A 32 -5.92 -11.27 9.19
C GLY A 32 -6.69 -10.00 9.57
N TYR A 33 -6.23 -8.82 9.13
CA TYR A 33 -6.91 -7.54 9.32
C TYR A 33 -7.52 -7.04 8.01
N PRO A 34 -8.66 -6.33 8.05
CA PRO A 34 -9.36 -5.91 6.82
C PRO A 34 -8.62 -4.82 6.03
N ALA A 35 -7.68 -4.11 6.66
CA ALA A 35 -6.85 -3.08 6.03
C ALA A 35 -5.54 -2.91 6.80
N CYS A 36 -4.63 -2.07 6.27
CA CYS A 36 -3.35 -1.78 6.91
C CYS A 36 -3.51 -1.03 8.24
N ARG A 37 -4.43 -0.07 8.32
CA ARG A 37 -4.64 0.73 9.53
C ARG A 37 -5.07 -0.09 10.76
N PRO A 38 -6.07 -1.00 10.69
CA PRO A 38 -6.39 -1.88 11.83
C PRO A 38 -5.22 -2.77 12.27
N TYR A 39 -4.38 -3.21 11.32
CA TYR A 39 -3.15 -3.93 11.66
C TYR A 39 -2.14 -3.01 12.37
N ALA A 40 -1.95 -1.79 11.87
CA ALA A 40 -1.10 -0.77 12.50
C ALA A 40 -1.53 -0.45 13.93
N GLU A 41 -2.84 -0.33 14.18
CA GLU A 41 -3.41 -0.15 15.51
C GLU A 41 -3.09 -1.31 16.45
N ALA A 42 -3.25 -2.54 15.98
CA ALA A 42 -2.94 -3.73 16.78
C ALA A 42 -1.44 -3.83 17.09
N VAL A 43 -0.57 -3.51 16.12
CA VAL A 43 0.89 -3.46 16.32
C VAL A 43 1.27 -2.34 17.30
N ALA A 44 0.67 -1.16 17.19
CA ALA A 44 0.95 -0.03 18.09
C ALA A 44 0.57 -0.34 19.56
N ARG A 45 -0.52 -1.09 19.74
CA ARG A 45 -1.01 -1.57 21.05
C ARG A 45 -0.25 -2.78 21.59
N GLY A 46 0.49 -3.50 20.74
CA GLY A 46 1.16 -4.74 21.10
C GLY A 46 0.25 -5.98 21.03
N ASP A 47 -0.95 -5.84 20.45
CA ASP A 47 -1.93 -6.91 20.26
C ASP A 47 -1.57 -7.82 19.06
N ALA A 48 -0.69 -7.37 18.16
CA ALA A 48 -0.24 -8.11 16.98
C ALA A 48 1.28 -8.05 16.79
N ALA A 49 1.84 -9.13 16.23
CA ALA A 49 3.26 -9.19 15.88
C ALA A 49 3.58 -8.40 14.60
N ILE A 50 4.80 -7.86 14.52
CA ILE A 50 5.30 -7.01 13.42
C ILE A 50 5.65 -7.79 12.13
N ASN A 51 5.62 -9.12 12.19
CA ASN A 51 6.06 -10.01 11.11
C ASN A 51 4.90 -10.62 10.30
N ARG A 52 3.70 -10.04 10.39
CA ARG A 52 2.49 -10.60 9.77
C ARG A 52 2.13 -9.97 8.44
N CYS A 53 3.01 -9.15 7.86
CA CYS A 53 2.79 -8.46 6.58
C CYS A 53 3.65 -9.05 5.45
N PRO A 54 3.20 -10.13 4.77
CA PRO A 54 3.90 -10.71 3.61
C PRO A 54 4.27 -9.71 2.50
N PRO A 55 3.43 -8.73 2.12
CA PRO A 55 3.81 -7.77 1.08
C PRO A 55 4.87 -6.75 1.56
N GLY A 56 5.02 -6.58 2.87
CA GLY A 56 6.09 -5.75 3.43
C GLY A 56 7.44 -6.45 3.43
N GLY A 57 7.44 -7.79 3.36
CA GLY A 57 8.67 -8.56 3.33
C GLY A 57 9.48 -8.42 4.63
N GLU A 58 10.71 -8.93 4.59
CA GLU A 58 11.69 -8.77 5.67
C GLU A 58 12.00 -7.28 5.94
N GLN A 59 12.07 -6.46 4.89
CA GLN A 59 12.33 -5.01 5.01
C GLN A 59 11.22 -4.26 5.77
N GLY A 60 9.96 -4.65 5.55
CA GLY A 60 8.81 -4.16 6.29
C GLY A 60 8.93 -4.51 7.76
N VAL A 61 9.27 -5.76 8.10
CA VAL A 61 9.47 -6.17 9.49
C VAL A 61 10.58 -5.39 10.17
N GLN A 62 11.71 -5.18 9.50
CA GLN A 62 12.82 -4.37 10.02
C GLN A 62 12.41 -2.90 10.26
N THR A 63 11.58 -2.35 9.39
CA THR A 63 11.05 -0.99 9.56
C THR A 63 10.09 -0.91 10.73
N LEU A 64 9.17 -1.87 10.86
CA LEU A 64 8.27 -1.96 12.00
C LEU A 64 9.02 -2.18 13.32
N ALA A 65 10.03 -3.05 13.35
CA ALA A 65 10.91 -3.27 14.50
C ALA A 65 11.56 -1.96 15.00
N ARG A 66 12.07 -1.13 14.07
CA ARG A 66 12.64 0.18 14.39
C ARG A 66 11.59 1.15 14.94
N LEU A 67 10.38 1.15 14.38
CA LEU A 67 9.29 2.03 14.81
C LEU A 67 8.66 1.61 16.14
N THR A 68 8.61 0.30 16.44
CA THR A 68 7.99 -0.23 17.64
C THR A 68 8.95 -0.50 18.78
N GLY A 69 10.26 -0.56 18.50
CA GLY A 69 11.29 -0.95 19.46
C GLY A 69 11.33 -2.46 19.76
N GLN A 70 10.67 -3.28 18.93
CA GLN A 70 10.66 -4.74 19.08
C GLN A 70 11.80 -5.38 18.27
N PRO A 71 12.30 -6.55 18.68
CA PRO A 71 13.27 -7.29 17.87
C PRO A 71 12.63 -7.75 16.55
N PRO A 72 13.36 -7.70 15.41
CA PRO A 72 12.86 -8.24 14.15
C PRO A 72 12.65 -9.75 14.26
N LEU A 73 11.54 -10.22 13.68
CA LEU A 73 11.16 -11.62 13.62
C LEU A 73 11.05 -12.06 12.16
N PRO A 74 11.33 -13.32 11.81
CA PRO A 74 11.07 -13.82 10.46
C PRO A 74 9.57 -13.72 10.14
N LEU A 75 9.21 -13.53 8.87
CA LEU A 75 7.82 -13.49 8.42
C LEU A 75 7.01 -14.68 8.94
N ASP A 76 5.81 -14.38 9.43
CA ASP A 76 4.87 -15.37 9.93
C ASP A 76 4.42 -16.28 8.76
N PRO A 77 4.75 -17.59 8.79
CA PRO A 77 4.40 -18.52 7.72
C PRO A 77 2.88 -18.68 7.57
N GLU A 78 2.08 -18.40 8.60
CA GLU A 78 0.62 -18.45 8.52
C GLU A 78 0.04 -17.38 7.57
N CYS A 79 0.76 -16.26 7.39
CA CYS A 79 0.34 -15.19 6.50
C CYS A 79 0.74 -15.44 5.03
N GLY A 80 1.51 -16.49 4.76
CA GLY A 80 2.00 -16.87 3.44
C GLY A 80 3.38 -16.26 3.08
N PRO A 81 3.91 -16.59 1.89
CA PRO A 81 5.25 -16.18 1.49
C PRO A 81 5.32 -14.68 1.18
N GLU A 82 6.53 -14.14 1.29
CA GLU A 82 6.85 -12.79 0.83
C GLU A 82 6.39 -12.60 -0.62
N THR A 83 5.61 -11.54 -0.84
CA THR A 83 5.11 -11.19 -2.16
C THR A 83 5.71 -9.83 -2.53
N PRO A 84 6.69 -9.78 -3.44
CA PRO A 84 7.28 -8.51 -3.83
C PRO A 84 6.21 -7.60 -4.48
N PRO A 85 6.34 -6.28 -4.32
CA PRO A 85 5.39 -5.34 -4.90
C PRO A 85 5.39 -5.48 -6.42
N ARG A 86 4.18 -5.42 -6.99
CA ARG A 86 3.95 -5.47 -8.43
C ARG A 86 3.35 -4.15 -8.88
N VAL A 87 3.65 -3.77 -10.11
CA VAL A 87 3.15 -2.56 -10.74
C VAL A 87 2.41 -2.92 -12.01
N ALA A 88 1.29 -2.23 -12.27
CA ALA A 88 0.59 -2.37 -13.54
C ALA A 88 1.36 -1.64 -14.64
N VAL A 89 1.47 -2.25 -15.81
CA VAL A 89 2.03 -1.67 -17.03
C VAL A 89 0.99 -1.81 -18.12
N ILE A 90 0.72 -0.69 -18.82
CA ILE A 90 -0.22 -0.66 -19.93
C ILE A 90 0.60 -0.70 -21.23
N ASP A 91 0.25 -1.62 -22.12
CA ASP A 91 0.79 -1.62 -23.48
C ASP A 91 0.16 -0.45 -24.27
N GLU A 92 0.96 0.59 -24.48
CA GLU A 92 0.57 1.81 -25.18
C GLU A 92 0.18 1.56 -26.64
N ALA A 93 0.70 0.51 -27.28
CA ALA A 93 0.38 0.19 -28.67
C ALA A 93 -1.01 -0.46 -28.83
N VAL A 94 -1.52 -1.10 -27.76
CA VAL A 94 -2.81 -1.79 -27.75
C VAL A 94 -3.90 -0.95 -27.07
N CYS A 95 -3.52 -0.05 -26.19
CA CYS A 95 -4.46 0.79 -25.45
C CYS A 95 -5.37 1.64 -26.36
N ILE A 96 -6.67 1.39 -26.31
CA ILE A 96 -7.69 2.13 -27.09
C ILE A 96 -8.26 3.38 -26.39
N GLY A 97 -7.76 3.72 -25.20
CA GLY A 97 -8.24 4.89 -24.49
C GLY A 97 -9.65 4.79 -23.89
N CYS A 98 -10.06 3.61 -23.43
CA CYS A 98 -11.44 3.37 -22.95
C CYS A 98 -11.77 3.93 -21.56
N THR A 99 -10.78 4.42 -20.80
CA THR A 99 -10.91 5.02 -19.45
C THR A 99 -11.42 4.12 -18.32
N LYS A 100 -11.77 2.85 -18.59
CA LYS A 100 -12.24 1.91 -17.55
C LYS A 100 -11.19 1.61 -16.48
N CYS A 101 -9.92 1.58 -16.87
CA CYS A 101 -8.80 1.39 -15.94
C CYS A 101 -8.68 2.56 -14.95
N ILE A 102 -8.85 3.82 -15.40
CA ILE A 102 -8.86 5.01 -14.53
C ILE A 102 -9.97 4.87 -13.48
N GLN A 103 -11.19 4.53 -13.92
CA GLN A 103 -12.35 4.40 -13.01
C GLN A 103 -12.17 3.28 -11.97
N ALA A 104 -11.37 2.26 -12.29
CA ALA A 104 -11.10 1.15 -11.40
C ALA A 104 -9.92 1.40 -10.45
N CYS A 105 -9.10 2.42 -10.69
CA CYS A 105 -7.92 2.69 -9.88
C CYS A 105 -8.30 3.47 -8.61
N PRO A 106 -8.17 2.89 -7.40
CA PRO A 106 -8.59 3.56 -6.16
C PRO A 106 -7.63 4.68 -5.69
N VAL A 107 -6.47 4.79 -6.32
CA VAL A 107 -5.37 5.69 -5.95
C VAL A 107 -5.00 6.65 -7.09
N ASP A 108 -5.80 6.66 -8.16
CA ASP A 108 -5.59 7.52 -9.34
C ASP A 108 -4.18 7.43 -9.96
N ALA A 109 -3.58 6.23 -9.92
CA ALA A 109 -2.23 5.99 -10.46
C ALA A 109 -2.17 5.94 -12.00
N ILE A 110 -3.30 6.03 -12.70
CA ILE A 110 -3.38 5.89 -14.16
C ILE A 110 -3.67 7.26 -14.78
N VAL A 111 -2.80 7.69 -15.69
CA VAL A 111 -2.91 8.96 -16.41
C VAL A 111 -3.29 8.69 -17.86
N GLY A 112 -4.21 9.48 -18.39
CA GLY A 112 -4.67 9.39 -19.78
C GLY A 112 -5.96 10.18 -19.98
N ALA A 113 -6.54 10.09 -21.17
CA ALA A 113 -7.85 10.67 -21.46
C ALA A 113 -8.65 9.76 -22.40
N ASN A 114 -9.92 10.08 -22.59
CA ASN A 114 -10.77 9.37 -23.53
C ASN A 114 -10.16 9.40 -24.94
N LYS A 115 -10.03 8.22 -25.57
CA LYS A 115 -9.40 8.01 -26.89
C LYS A 115 -7.92 8.37 -26.96
N LEU A 116 -7.25 8.57 -25.82
CA LEU A 116 -5.79 8.70 -25.73
C LEU A 116 -5.20 7.53 -24.97
N MET A 117 -3.91 7.25 -25.22
CA MET A 117 -3.17 6.20 -24.52
C MET A 117 -3.15 6.50 -23.02
N HIS A 118 -3.21 5.42 -22.23
CA HIS A 118 -3.10 5.50 -20.78
C HIS A 118 -1.75 4.95 -20.34
N THR A 119 -1.20 5.50 -19.28
CA THR A 119 0.04 5.05 -18.67
C THR A 119 -0.09 5.01 -17.15
N VAL A 120 0.73 4.21 -16.48
CA VAL A 120 0.68 4.03 -15.03
C VAL A 120 1.86 4.77 -14.40
N ILE A 121 1.56 5.63 -13.42
CA ILE A 121 2.58 6.20 -12.55
C ILE A 121 2.97 5.12 -11.54
N ALA A 122 4.11 4.49 -11.79
CA ALA A 122 4.58 3.34 -11.00
C ALA A 122 4.61 3.62 -9.49
N ASP A 123 5.04 4.83 -9.10
CA ASP A 123 5.18 5.24 -7.69
C ASP A 123 3.85 5.35 -6.94
N LEU A 124 2.73 5.53 -7.65
CA LEU A 124 1.39 5.62 -7.05
C LEU A 124 0.63 4.29 -7.11
N CYS A 125 1.10 3.33 -7.92
CA CYS A 125 0.42 2.07 -8.11
C CYS A 125 0.64 1.14 -6.91
N THR A 126 -0.44 0.76 -6.24
CA THR A 126 -0.42 -0.18 -5.10
C THR A 126 -0.37 -1.65 -5.50
N GLY A 127 -0.43 -1.94 -6.80
CA GLY A 127 -0.45 -3.32 -7.29
C GLY A 127 -1.73 -4.10 -6.97
N CYS A 128 -2.87 -3.42 -6.77
CA CYS A 128 -4.16 -4.05 -6.43
C CYS A 128 -4.84 -4.83 -7.56
N GLU A 129 -4.31 -4.76 -8.80
CA GLU A 129 -4.78 -5.49 -9.99
C GLU A 129 -6.23 -5.18 -10.43
N LEU A 130 -6.93 -4.24 -9.78
CA LEU A 130 -8.31 -3.87 -10.09
C LEU A 130 -8.50 -3.30 -11.51
N CYS A 131 -7.44 -2.77 -12.11
CA CYS A 131 -7.47 -2.21 -13.47
C CYS A 131 -7.44 -3.27 -14.57
N VAL A 132 -7.01 -4.51 -14.28
CA VAL A 132 -6.81 -5.57 -15.28
C VAL A 132 -8.15 -6.05 -15.85
N ALA A 133 -9.05 -6.55 -14.98
CA ALA A 133 -10.32 -7.13 -15.43
C ALA A 133 -11.26 -6.17 -16.19
N PRO A 134 -11.30 -4.86 -15.90
CA PRO A 134 -12.09 -3.91 -16.69
C PRO A 134 -11.53 -3.60 -18.08
N CYS A 135 -10.28 -3.94 -18.39
CA CYS A 135 -9.64 -3.62 -19.66
C CYS A 135 -10.26 -4.47 -20.80
N PRO A 136 -10.95 -3.87 -21.79
CA PRO A 136 -11.65 -4.63 -22.83
C PRO A 136 -10.73 -5.21 -23.91
N VAL A 137 -9.45 -4.83 -23.89
CA VAL A 137 -8.43 -5.26 -24.86
C VAL A 137 -7.27 -5.98 -24.18
N ASP A 138 -7.41 -6.27 -22.87
CA ASP A 138 -6.43 -7.01 -22.07
C ASP A 138 -4.99 -6.50 -22.18
N CYS A 139 -4.80 -5.18 -22.34
CA CYS A 139 -3.49 -4.55 -22.54
C CYS A 139 -2.74 -4.21 -21.23
N ILE A 140 -3.09 -4.80 -20.09
CA ILE A 140 -2.53 -4.44 -18.79
C ILE A 140 -1.87 -5.65 -18.14
N ASP A 141 -0.57 -5.55 -17.89
CA ASP A 141 0.23 -6.58 -17.26
C ASP A 141 0.74 -6.16 -15.88
N MET A 142 0.86 -7.12 -14.98
CA MET A 142 1.41 -6.90 -13.64
C MET A 142 2.86 -7.38 -13.60
N VAL A 143 3.81 -6.45 -13.54
CA VAL A 143 5.26 -6.74 -13.50
C VAL A 143 5.83 -6.49 -12.10
N ALA A 144 6.99 -7.04 -11.80
CA ALA A 144 7.70 -6.73 -10.55
C ALA A 144 8.06 -5.24 -10.53
N ALA A 145 7.79 -4.54 -9.42
CA ALA A 145 8.09 -3.12 -9.30
C ALA A 145 9.62 -2.90 -9.38
N PRO A 146 10.13 -2.10 -10.34
CA PRO A 146 11.57 -1.94 -10.57
C PRO A 146 12.32 -1.29 -9.39
N ASN A 147 11.61 -0.71 -8.42
CA ASN A 147 12.17 0.03 -7.29
C ASN A 147 11.39 -0.22 -5.98
N ALA A 148 11.09 -1.49 -5.68
CA ALA A 148 10.46 -1.96 -4.45
C ALA A 148 11.11 -1.46 -3.13
N SER A 149 12.37 -1.04 -3.16
CA SER A 149 13.15 -0.64 -1.99
C SER A 149 13.04 0.84 -1.62
N VAL A 150 12.37 1.66 -2.43
CA VAL A 150 12.23 3.09 -2.14
C VAL A 150 10.76 3.47 -2.20
N LEU A 151 10.02 3.10 -1.15
CA LEU A 151 8.92 3.92 -0.65
C LEU A 151 9.55 5.27 -0.30
N LEU A 152 9.68 6.17 -1.28
CA LEU A 152 10.00 7.54 -0.97
C LEU A 152 8.84 8.05 -0.12
N PRO A 153 9.11 8.61 1.06
CA PRO A 153 8.06 9.18 1.90
C PRO A 153 7.25 10.14 1.05
N ARG A 154 5.91 10.04 1.13
CA ARG A 154 4.99 10.99 0.46
C ARG A 154 5.51 12.39 0.78
N PRO A 155 5.95 13.18 -0.23
CA PRO A 155 6.28 14.57 0.06
C PRO A 155 5.04 15.20 0.64
N GLU A 156 5.14 15.74 1.86
CA GLU A 156 4.12 16.55 2.50
C GLU A 156 3.98 17.85 1.70
N LEU A 157 3.40 17.76 0.50
CA LEU A 157 3.08 18.91 -0.32
C LEU A 157 1.72 19.40 0.14
N PRO A 158 1.64 20.56 0.83
CA PRO A 158 0.36 21.16 1.16
C PRO A 158 -0.39 21.47 -0.14
N CYS A 159 -1.69 21.15 -0.15
CA CYS A 159 -2.60 21.46 -1.24
C CYS A 159 -2.60 22.99 -1.48
N PRO A 160 -2.39 23.48 -2.71
CA PRO A 160 -2.52 24.91 -3.01
C PRO A 160 -3.95 25.40 -2.73
N PRO A 161 -4.12 26.69 -2.38
CA PRO A 161 -5.40 27.26 -1.95
C PRO A 161 -6.47 27.33 -3.05
#